data_AF-A0A6A3KIL3-F1
#
_entry.id   AF-A0A6A3KIL3-F1
#
_cell.length_a   1.000
_cell.length_b   1.000
_cell.length_c   1.000
_cell.angle_alpha   90.00
_cell.angle_beta   90.00
_cell.angle_gamma   90.00
#
_symmetry.space_group_name_H-M   'P 1'
#
loop_
_entity.id
_entity.type
_entity.pdbx_description
1 polymer ?
#
loop_
_entity_poly.entity_id
_entity_poly.type
_entity_poly.pdbx_seq_one_letter_code
_entity_poly.pdbx_strand_id
1 'polypeptide(L)'
;MTAPPLSLSFYRRAPQQRVAIDDFEDLGHKRIKLLSQVTARWSTQSVVDPPTQEFGNDTNADQLSHYALRLAFCSAQSLERMGLAGHCGV
;
A
#
# COMPACT_ATOMS: atom_id res chain seq x y z
N MET A 1 -28.84 1.83 0.60
CA MET A 1 -27.71 2.61 1.14
C MET A 1 -26.48 2.22 0.34
N THR A 2 -26.08 3.05 -0.62
CA THR A 2 -24.99 2.76 -1.57
C THR A 2 -23.67 3.15 -0.92
N ALA A 3 -22.72 2.22 -0.80
CA ALA A 3 -21.41 2.50 -0.23
C ALA A 3 -20.71 3.64 -1.01
N PRO A 4 -19.96 4.55 -0.34
CA PRO A 4 -19.24 5.61 -1.04
C PRO A 4 -18.28 5.01 -2.07
N PRO A 5 -18.10 5.64 -3.23
CA PRO A 5 -17.12 5.16 -4.21
C PRO A 5 -15.74 5.14 -3.56
N LEU A 6 -15.06 4.00 -3.67
CA LEU A 6 -13.66 3.85 -3.26
C LEU A 6 -12.84 4.91 -4.00
N SER A 7 -12.31 5.89 -3.27
CA SER A 7 -11.55 6.98 -3.85
C SER A 7 -10.14 6.48 -4.21
N LEU A 8 -9.91 6.27 -5.51
CA LEU A 8 -8.59 5.90 -6.01
C LEU A 8 -7.62 7.08 -5.83
N SER A 9 -6.55 6.86 -5.07
CA SER A 9 -5.46 7.82 -4.90
C SER A 9 -4.25 7.46 -5.76
N PHE A 10 -3.63 8.45 -6.40
CA PHE A 10 -2.39 8.28 -7.19
C PHE A 10 -1.11 8.53 -6.37
N TYR A 11 -1.21 8.74 -5.06
CA TYR A 11 -0.08 8.94 -4.13
C TYR A 11 0.93 10.02 -4.55
N ARG A 12 0.49 11.07 -5.26
CA ARG A 12 1.37 12.11 -5.83
C ARG A 12 2.07 12.99 -4.79
N ARG A 13 1.47 13.16 -3.61
CA ARG A 13 1.99 14.03 -2.55
C ARG A 13 2.09 13.25 -1.25
N ALA A 14 3.19 13.46 -0.53
CA ALA A 14 3.39 12.86 0.78
C ALA A 14 2.42 13.49 1.80
N PRO A 15 1.77 12.68 2.66
CA PRO A 15 0.95 13.19 3.74
C PRO A 15 1.81 14.03 4.71
N GLN A 16 1.28 15.15 5.18
CA GLN A 16 1.97 16.06 6.11
C GLN A 16 1.61 15.81 7.58
N GLN A 17 0.81 14.77 7.84
CA GLN A 17 0.36 14.40 9.17
C GLN A 17 1.52 13.78 9.97
N ARG A 18 1.59 14.13 11.27
CA ARG A 18 2.47 13.43 12.22
C ARG A 18 1.84 12.11 12.62
N VAL A 19 2.64 11.06 12.65
CA VAL A 19 2.25 9.70 13.04
C VAL A 19 3.32 9.16 13.98
N ALA A 20 2.93 8.36 14.98
CA ALA A 20 3.89 7.67 15.82
C ALA A 20 4.68 6.65 14.97
N ILE A 21 5.93 6.39 15.34
CA ILE A 21 6.78 5.48 14.57
C ILE A 21 6.20 4.06 14.56
N ASP A 22 5.66 3.60 15.69
CA ASP A 22 5.04 2.28 15.83
C ASP A 22 3.79 2.15 14.94
N ASP A 23 2.94 3.19 14.90
CA ASP A 23 1.75 3.21 14.03
C ASP A 23 2.16 3.21 12.55
N PHE A 24 3.22 3.93 12.20
CA PHE A 24 3.72 3.98 10.81
C PHE A 24 4.30 2.64 10.36
N GLU A 25 5.00 1.94 11.25
CA GLU A 25 5.49 0.58 11.01
C GLU A 25 4.34 -0.42 10.81
N ASP A 26 3.34 -0.40 11.69
CA ASP A 26 2.15 -1.27 11.58
C ASP A 26 1.39 -1.04 10.26
N LEU A 27 1.23 0.22 9.84
CA LEU A 27 0.66 0.55 8.54
C LEU A 27 1.48 -0.04 7.38
N GLY A 28 2.81 0.00 7.46
CA GLY A 28 3.69 -0.65 6.49
C GLY A 28 3.47 -2.16 6.43
N HIS A 29 3.44 -2.85 7.58
CA HIS A 29 3.18 -4.29 7.65
C HIS A 29 1.83 -4.68 7.05
N LYS A 30 0.76 -3.94 7.38
CA LYS A 30 -0.58 -4.14 6.79
C LYS A 30 -0.54 -4.03 5.27
N ARG A 31 0.20 -3.07 4.72
CA ARG A 31 0.29 -2.87 3.26
C ARG A 31 1.09 -3.96 2.56
N ILE A 32 2.16 -4.47 3.17
CA ILE A 32 2.91 -5.63 2.64
C ILE A 32 2.02 -6.87 2.62
N LYS A 33 1.25 -7.11 3.69
CA LYS A 33 0.30 -8.23 3.77
C LYS A 33 -0.76 -8.12 2.67
N LEU A 34 -1.34 -6.93 2.47
CA LEU A 34 -2.29 -6.67 1.40
C LEU A 34 -1.69 -6.95 0.01
N LEU A 35 -0.50 -6.42 -0.27
CA LEU A 35 0.18 -6.66 -1.55
C LEU A 35 0.49 -8.15 -1.76
N SER A 36 0.91 -8.86 -0.71
CA SER A 36 1.17 -10.30 -0.77
C SER A 36 -0.08 -11.10 -1.14
N GLN A 37 -1.25 -10.72 -0.61
CA GLN A 37 -2.53 -11.33 -1.00
C GLN A 37 -2.87 -11.05 -2.46
N VAL A 38 -2.64 -9.82 -2.95
CA VAL A 38 -2.85 -9.44 -4.35
C VAL A 38 -1.94 -10.25 -5.28
N THR A 39 -0.66 -10.38 -4.94
CA THR A 39 0.30 -11.19 -5.71
C THR A 39 -0.11 -12.67 -5.73
N ALA A 40 -0.50 -13.24 -4.60
CA ALA A 40 -0.95 -14.63 -4.54
C ALA A 40 -2.22 -14.90 -5.38
N ARG A 41 -3.16 -13.93 -5.41
CA ARG A 41 -4.35 -13.99 -6.27
C ARG A 41 -3.99 -13.94 -7.76
N TRP A 42 -3.05 -13.07 -8.12
CA TRP A 42 -2.56 -12.97 -9.49
C TRP A 42 -1.95 -14.30 -9.96
N SER A 43 -1.15 -14.95 -9.11
CA SER A 43 -0.53 -16.24 -9.41
C SER A 43 -1.52 -17.41 -9.52
N THR A 44 -2.66 -17.33 -8.84
CA THR A 44 -3.65 -18.43 -8.79
C THR A 44 -4.83 -18.24 -9.76
N GLN A 45 -4.92 -17.10 -10.46
CA GLN A 45 -6.00 -16.74 -11.38
C GLN A 45 -7.41 -16.99 -10.78
N SER A 46 -7.51 -16.90 -9.45
CA SER A 46 -8.68 -17.29 -8.68
C SER A 46 -9.58 -16.07 -8.45
N VAL A 47 -10.84 -16.18 -8.86
CA VAL A 47 -11.90 -15.21 -8.58
C VAL A 47 -12.39 -15.46 -7.15
N VAL A 48 -11.66 -14.97 -6.14
CA VAL A 48 -12.16 -14.96 -4.76
C VAL A 48 -12.09 -13.54 -4.22
N ASP A 49 -13.22 -13.15 -3.60
CA ASP A 49 -13.62 -11.91 -2.91
C ASP A 49 -12.64 -10.74 -2.94
N PRO A 50 -13.07 -9.50 -3.28
CA PRO A 50 -12.19 -8.32 -3.27
C PRO A 50 -11.33 -8.28 -2.01
N PRO A 51 -10.06 -7.85 -2.10
CA PRO A 51 -9.21 -7.77 -0.93
C PRO A 51 -9.99 -7.03 0.15
N THR A 52 -10.14 -7.68 1.31
CA THR A 52 -10.81 -7.08 2.46
C THR A 52 -10.23 -5.68 2.58
N GLN A 53 -11.10 -4.67 2.66
CA GLN A 53 -10.73 -3.27 2.66
C GLN A 53 -9.92 -2.98 3.93
N GLU A 54 -8.64 -3.42 4.00
CA GLU A 54 -7.84 -3.45 5.23
C GLU A 54 -7.58 -2.01 5.74
N PHE A 55 -7.72 -1.03 4.86
CA PHE A 55 -7.64 0.40 5.15
C PHE A 55 -9.01 1.13 5.12
N GLY A 56 -10.12 0.41 4.85
CA GLY A 56 -11.46 1.00 4.81
C GLY A 56 -11.57 2.23 3.90
N ASN A 57 -12.35 3.23 4.34
CA ASN A 57 -12.40 4.58 3.75
C ASN A 57 -11.35 5.52 4.37
N ASP A 58 -10.41 5.01 5.17
CA ASP A 58 -9.36 5.81 5.78
C ASP A 58 -8.27 6.11 4.75
N THR A 59 -8.50 7.21 4.02
CA THR A 59 -7.59 7.70 2.99
C THR A 59 -6.22 8.06 3.57
N ASN A 60 -6.14 8.42 4.85
CA ASN A 60 -4.88 8.76 5.49
C ASN A 60 -4.06 7.50 5.78
N ALA A 61 -4.70 6.46 6.31
CA ALA A 61 -4.04 5.17 6.55
C ALA A 61 -3.54 4.52 5.25
N ASP A 62 -4.34 4.58 4.18
CA ASP A 62 -3.95 4.14 2.84
C ASP A 62 -2.70 4.88 2.32
N GLN A 63 -2.67 6.22 2.42
CA GLN A 63 -1.53 7.02 1.99
C GLN A 63 -0.29 6.80 2.84
N LEU A 64 -0.41 6.81 4.16
CA LEU A 64 0.72 6.60 5.07
C LEU A 64 1.35 5.22 4.84
N SER A 65 0.53 4.18 4.72
CA SER A 65 1.00 2.83 4.46
C SER A 65 1.76 2.71 3.12
N HIS A 66 1.27 3.38 2.07
CA HIS A 66 1.96 3.43 0.78
C HIS A 66 3.35 4.08 0.89
N TYR A 67 3.45 5.21 1.60
CA TYR A 67 4.72 5.92 1.78
C TYR A 67 5.69 5.18 2.71
N ALA A 68 5.21 4.42 3.69
CA ALA A 68 6.04 3.53 4.49
C ALA A 68 6.79 2.52 3.61
N LEU A 69 6.09 1.89 2.65
CA LEU A 69 6.71 0.98 1.69
C LEU A 69 7.68 1.70 0.75
N ARG A 70 7.34 2.89 0.25
CA ARG A 70 8.27 3.66 -0.59
C ARG A 70 9.60 3.90 0.12
N LEU A 71 9.57 4.25 1.41
CA LEU A 71 10.79 4.41 2.21
C LEU A 71 11.54 3.09 2.39
N ALA A 72 10.84 2.01 2.75
CA ALA A 72 11.44 0.68 2.93
C ALA A 72 12.10 0.13 1.65
N PHE A 73 11.56 0.47 0.49
CA PHE A 73 12.03 -0.04 -0.81
C PHE A 73 12.80 0.97 -1.66
N CYS A 74 13.05 2.20 -1.18
CA CYS A 74 13.83 3.19 -1.95
C CYS A 74 15.33 2.84 -2.03
N SER A 75 15.83 1.87 -1.25
CA SER A 75 17.16 1.32 -1.50
C SER A 75 17.14 0.47 -2.78
N ALA A 76 17.79 0.97 -3.84
CA ALA A 76 17.75 0.50 -5.23
C ALA A 76 17.93 -1.03 -5.48
N GLN A 77 18.35 -1.82 -4.50
CA GLN A 77 18.58 -3.27 -4.64
C GLN A 77 17.38 -4.14 -4.22
N SER A 78 16.43 -3.60 -3.45
CA SER A 78 15.30 -4.39 -2.92
C SER A 78 14.11 -4.47 -3.90
N LEU A 79 14.05 -3.53 -4.84
CA LEU A 79 12.94 -3.36 -5.79
C LEU A 79 12.97 -4.38 -6.94
N GLU A 80 14.18 -4.79 -7.36
CA GLU A 80 14.37 -5.78 -8.45
C GLU A 80 13.86 -7.18 -8.07
N ARG A 81 13.85 -7.52 -6.77
CA ARG A 81 13.36 -8.83 -6.29
C ARG A 81 11.83 -8.94 -6.21
N MET A 82 11.10 -7.83 -6.22
CA MET A 82 9.62 -7.82 -6.12
C MET A 82 8.90 -7.34 -7.40
N GLY A 83 9.64 -7.05 -8.48
CA GLY A 83 9.04 -6.69 -9.77
C GLY A 83 8.32 -5.33 -9.81
N LEU A 84 8.52 -4.48 -8.79
CA LEU A 84 7.88 -3.16 -8.68
C LEU A 84 8.83 -2.06 -9.16
N ALA A 85 9.36 -2.16 -10.38
CA ALA A 85 10.18 -1.11 -10.97
C ALA A 85 9.31 0.13 -11.25
N GLY A 86 9.30 1.09 -10.34
CA GLY A 86 8.51 2.32 -10.46
C GLY A 86 9.05 3.48 -9.61
N HIS A 87 10.01 4.20 -10.19
CA HIS A 87 10.44 5.58 -9.84
C HIS A 87 10.62 5.91 -8.35
N CYS A 88 11.83 5.69 -7.81
CA CYS A 88 12.43 6.67 -6.89
C CYS A 88 13.13 7.72 -7.77
N GLY A 89 12.46 8.85 -8.01
CA GLY A 89 13.02 10.02 -8.69
C GLY A 89 12.86 11.23 -7.78
N VAL A 90 13.99 11.88 -7.49
CA VAL A 90 14.13 13.18 -6.80
C VAL A 90 13.34 14.26 -7.51
#